data_AF-A0A5N8ACL9-F1
#
_entry.id   AF-A0A5N8ACL9-F1
#
_cell.length_a   1.000
_cell.length_b   1.000
_cell.length_c   1.000
_cell.angle_alpha   90.00
_cell.angle_beta   90.00
_cell.angle_gamma   90.00
#
_symmetry.space_group_name_H-M   'P 1'
#
loop_
_entity.id
_entity.type
_entity.pdbx_description
1 polymer ?
#
loop_
_entity_poly.entity_id
_entity_poly.type
_entity_poly.pdbx_seq_one_letter_code
_entity_poly.pdbx_strand_id
1 'polypeptide(L)'
;MNALVELRHDGPRTTSLMVADKFGKQHQHVMRSIQSLVERDSDLGSNFGLMIRQVETAKGASRSSRYYEIDQDGFIFLIMGFTGAEAHAWKKKFLAEFKRLEAIAAQHDNDDETGLVLADDSPVFAQIRGEDFDRKLSLAREIRLAYGRGAVRKMWNSIGLPPVEPDEDSEDFGDISDDIAAWLNERTARAPGHRVSMQALYNDYREYMAGRGADARGPGSLGKALVRAGFPSRKSNGAFRVGLRLI
;
A
#
# COMPACT_ATOMS: atom_id res chain seq x y z
N MET A 1 -34.00 -2.25 2.23
CA MET A 1 -33.26 -2.78 3.40
C MET A 1 -31.88 -2.15 3.35
N ASN A 2 -31.40 -1.53 4.43
CA ASN A 2 -30.06 -0.96 4.48
C ASN A 2 -29.03 -2.08 4.74
N ALA A 3 -27.91 -2.06 4.02
CA ALA A 3 -26.83 -3.04 4.18
C ALA A 3 -26.18 -2.90 5.58
N LEU A 4 -25.77 -4.02 6.20
CA LEU A 4 -25.14 -4.01 7.53
C LEU A 4 -23.74 -3.38 7.51
N VAL A 5 -23.01 -3.65 6.44
CA VAL A 5 -21.68 -3.13 6.15
C VAL A 5 -21.70 -2.70 4.68
N GLU A 6 -21.02 -1.62 4.37
CA GLU A 6 -20.90 -1.07 3.03
C GLU A 6 -19.42 -1.01 2.65
N LEU A 7 -19.11 -1.33 1.39
CA LEU A 7 -17.76 -1.15 0.88
C LEU A 7 -17.51 0.34 0.62
N ARG A 8 -16.43 0.88 1.21
CA ARG A 8 -15.91 2.22 0.95
C ARG A 8 -14.55 2.09 0.26
N HIS A 9 -14.04 3.22 -0.24
CA HIS A 9 -12.75 3.28 -0.94
C HIS A 9 -11.58 2.70 -0.11
N ASP A 10 -11.67 2.77 1.22
CA ASP A 10 -10.65 2.31 2.14
C ASP A 10 -11.01 1.00 2.86
N GLY A 11 -12.03 0.28 2.36
CA GLY A 11 -12.45 -1.02 2.85
C GLY A 11 -13.89 -1.05 3.40
N PRO A 12 -14.31 -2.20 3.93
CA PRO A 12 -15.65 -2.39 4.43
C PRO A 12 -15.87 -1.62 5.74
N ARG A 13 -16.92 -0.79 5.77
CA ARG A 13 -17.30 0.03 6.91
C ARG A 13 -18.77 -0.15 7.27
N THR A 14 -19.05 -0.17 8.57
CA THR A 14 -20.42 -0.01 9.09
C THR A 14 -20.61 1.40 9.63
N THR A 15 -21.82 1.72 10.08
CA THR A 15 -22.11 3.01 10.70
C THR A 15 -22.59 2.83 12.14
N SER A 16 -22.25 3.78 13.00
CA SER A 16 -22.80 3.87 14.37
C SER A 16 -24.33 3.86 14.42
N LEU A 17 -24.99 4.34 13.36
CA LEU A 17 -26.45 4.29 13.19
C LEU A 17 -26.94 2.86 12.96
N MET A 18 -26.27 2.11 12.09
CA MET A 18 -26.58 0.70 11.83
C MET A 18 -26.34 -0.17 13.07
N VAL A 19 -25.23 0.07 13.77
CA VAL A 19 -24.94 -0.59 15.05
C VAL A 19 -26.02 -0.28 16.08
N ALA A 20 -26.43 0.99 16.20
CA ALA A 20 -27.50 1.37 17.13
C ALA A 20 -28.82 0.66 16.82
N ASP A 21 -29.23 0.64 15.54
CA ASP A 21 -30.45 -0.03 15.08
C ASP A 21 -30.45 -1.53 15.39
N LYS A 22 -29.39 -2.25 15.00
CA LYS A 22 -29.35 -3.72 15.14
C LYS A 22 -29.17 -4.20 16.57
N PHE A 23 -28.45 -3.46 17.40
CA PHE A 23 -28.25 -3.83 18.80
C PHE A 23 -29.32 -3.23 19.73
N GLY A 24 -30.36 -2.58 19.17
CA GLY A 24 -31.44 -1.99 19.95
C GLY A 24 -30.96 -0.89 20.92
N LYS A 25 -29.91 -0.16 20.53
CA LYS A 25 -29.30 0.90 21.34
C LYS A 25 -29.72 2.27 20.82
N GLN A 26 -29.82 3.25 21.72
CA GLN A 26 -29.94 4.63 21.29
C GLN A 26 -28.63 5.08 20.63
N HIS A 27 -28.73 5.74 19.47
CA HIS A 27 -27.55 6.19 18.72
C HIS A 27 -26.64 7.10 19.55
N GLN A 28 -27.22 7.97 20.40
CA GLN A 28 -26.45 8.81 21.31
C GLN A 28 -25.57 8.01 22.28
N HIS A 29 -26.03 6.85 22.76
CA HIS A 29 -25.25 5.99 23.66
C HIS A 29 -24.11 5.28 22.91
N VAL A 30 -24.34 4.91 21.65
CA VAL A 30 -23.29 4.35 20.79
C VAL A 30 -22.21 5.39 20.53
N MET A 31 -22.58 6.63 20.18
CA MET A 31 -21.63 7.74 19.98
C MET A 31 -20.77 7.99 21.22
N ARG A 32 -21.39 8.00 22.42
CA ARG A 32 -20.68 8.14 23.70
C ARG A 32 -19.72 6.98 23.94
N SER A 33 -20.15 5.74 23.66
CA SER A 33 -19.31 4.55 23.85
C SER A 33 -18.07 4.58 22.96
N ILE A 34 -18.22 5.04 21.71
CA ILE A 34 -17.11 5.24 20.77
C ILE A 34 -16.16 6.30 21.31
N GLN A 35 -16.67 7.46 21.73
CA GLN A 35 -15.84 8.52 22.28
C GLN A 35 -15.04 8.04 23.51
N SER A 36 -15.68 7.32 24.44
CA SER A 36 -15.01 6.74 25.60
C SER A 36 -14.03 5.61 25.26
N LEU A 37 -14.14 4.96 24.10
CA LEU A 37 -13.12 4.01 23.62
C LEU A 37 -11.89 4.77 23.14
N VAL A 38 -12.07 5.77 22.29
CA VAL A 38 -10.98 6.60 21.74
C VAL A 38 -10.26 7.41 22.84
N GLU A 39 -10.98 7.87 23.86
CA GLU A 39 -10.38 8.55 25.02
C GLU A 39 -9.51 7.62 25.88
N ARG A 40 -9.84 6.33 25.93
CA ARG A 40 -9.07 5.33 26.69
C ARG A 40 -7.89 4.79 25.90
N ASP A 41 -8.03 4.71 24.58
CA ASP A 41 -7.01 4.24 23.66
C ASP A 41 -7.05 5.10 22.39
N SER A 42 -6.08 6.01 22.27
CA SER A 42 -6.00 6.96 21.16
C SER A 42 -5.75 6.28 19.81
N ASP A 43 -5.16 5.08 19.80
CA ASP A 43 -4.79 4.39 18.57
C ASP A 43 -6.05 3.88 17.83
N LEU A 44 -7.10 3.57 18.60
CA LEU A 44 -8.42 3.22 18.08
C LEU A 44 -9.11 4.38 17.35
N GLY A 45 -8.65 5.62 17.52
CA GLY A 45 -9.23 6.79 16.84
C GLY A 45 -9.26 6.64 15.32
N SER A 46 -8.28 5.95 14.75
CA SER A 46 -8.19 5.69 13.30
C SER A 46 -9.32 4.78 12.77
N ASN A 47 -9.90 3.95 13.64
CA ASN A 47 -10.97 3.02 13.30
C ASN A 47 -12.37 3.68 13.27
N PHE A 48 -12.48 4.93 13.75
CA PHE A 48 -13.75 5.65 13.87
C PHE A 48 -13.73 6.98 13.10
N GLY A 49 -14.20 6.96 11.86
CA GLY A 49 -14.32 8.15 11.00
C GLY A 49 -15.58 8.98 11.33
N LEU A 50 -15.41 10.17 11.92
CA LEU A 50 -16.56 11.04 12.23
C LEU A 50 -17.11 11.70 10.95
N MET A 51 -18.37 11.43 10.65
CA MET A 51 -19.10 11.95 9.50
C MET A 51 -20.30 12.80 9.91
N ILE A 52 -20.72 13.70 9.02
CA ILE A 52 -21.92 14.52 9.17
C ILE A 52 -22.87 14.22 8.01
N ARG A 53 -24.13 13.89 8.33
CA ARG A 53 -25.20 13.82 7.33
C ARG A 53 -26.23 14.90 7.57
N GLN A 54 -26.82 15.43 6.50
CA GLN A 54 -28.00 16.26 6.60
C GLN A 54 -29.23 15.34 6.70
N VAL A 55 -30.09 15.61 7.67
CA VAL A 55 -31.36 14.91 7.85
C VAL A 55 -32.46 15.94 7.69
N GLU A 56 -33.37 15.70 6.75
CA GLU A 56 -34.55 16.53 6.60
C GLU A 56 -35.45 16.36 7.82
N THR A 57 -35.83 17.49 8.41
CA THR A 57 -36.79 17.53 9.50
C THR A 57 -38.18 17.72 8.91
N ALA A 58 -39.21 17.23 9.60
CA ALA A 58 -40.62 17.32 9.19
C ALA A 58 -41.13 18.76 8.87
N LYS A 59 -40.36 19.80 9.18
CA LYS A 59 -40.65 21.21 8.87
C LYS A 59 -39.86 21.75 7.66
N GLY A 60 -39.27 20.90 6.82
CA GLY A 60 -38.46 21.30 5.66
C GLY A 60 -37.08 21.88 6.02
N ALA A 61 -36.70 21.83 7.30
CA ALA A 61 -35.38 22.27 7.77
C ALA A 61 -34.41 21.08 7.81
N SER A 62 -33.23 21.23 7.22
CA SER A 62 -32.15 20.24 7.32
C SER A 62 -31.42 20.39 8.64
N ARG A 63 -31.29 19.30 9.41
CA ARG A 63 -30.44 19.24 10.60
C ARG A 63 -29.20 18.40 10.32
N SER A 64 -28.04 18.90 10.73
CA SER A 64 -26.80 18.14 10.64
C SER A 64 -26.74 17.13 11.79
N SER A 65 -26.66 15.85 11.46
CA SER A 65 -26.55 14.74 12.40
C SER A 65 -25.19 14.06 12.23
N ARG A 66 -24.42 14.00 13.33
CA ARG A 66 -23.11 13.33 13.35
C ARG A 66 -23.28 11.83 13.50
N TYR A 67 -22.44 11.04 12.85
CA TYR A 67 -22.34 9.59 13.02
C TYR A 67 -20.91 9.14 12.73
N TYR A 68 -20.48 8.02 13.29
CA TYR A 68 -19.21 7.38 12.90
C TYR A 68 -19.41 6.36 11.79
N GLU A 69 -18.51 6.37 10.82
CA GLU A 69 -18.14 5.19 10.04
C GLU A 69 -17.10 4.39 10.81
N ILE A 70 -17.26 3.07 10.82
CA ILE A 70 -16.54 2.16 11.72
C ILE A 70 -16.04 0.99 10.89
N ASP A 71 -14.74 0.71 10.93
CA ASP A 71 -14.18 -0.49 10.32
C ASP A 71 -14.41 -1.76 11.16
N GLN A 72 -13.88 -2.89 10.71
CA GLN A 72 -14.03 -4.16 11.41
C GLN A 72 -13.45 -4.14 12.84
N ASP A 73 -12.25 -3.59 13.00
CA ASP A 73 -11.55 -3.59 14.30
C ASP A 73 -12.26 -2.69 15.31
N GLY A 74 -12.59 -1.46 14.90
CA GLY A 74 -13.39 -0.54 15.69
C GLY A 74 -14.76 -1.11 16.04
N PHE A 75 -15.38 -1.85 15.12
CA PHE A 75 -16.64 -2.55 15.37
C PHE A 75 -16.47 -3.61 16.45
N ILE A 76 -15.42 -4.45 16.37
CA ILE A 76 -15.14 -5.50 17.36
C ILE A 76 -14.98 -4.90 18.75
N PHE A 77 -14.16 -3.86 18.91
CA PHE A 77 -13.96 -3.17 20.20
C PHE A 77 -15.26 -2.59 20.76
N LEU A 78 -16.09 -2.00 19.90
CA LEU A 78 -17.36 -1.40 20.30
C LEU A 78 -18.36 -2.45 20.83
N ILE A 79 -18.49 -3.59 20.15
CA ILE A 79 -19.51 -4.60 20.49
C ILE A 79 -19.10 -5.53 21.63
N MET A 80 -17.85 -5.51 22.10
CA MET A 80 -17.41 -6.36 23.22
C MET A 80 -18.26 -6.14 24.47
N GLY A 81 -18.66 -4.88 24.73
CA GLY A 81 -19.55 -4.53 25.84
C GLY A 81 -21.04 -4.79 25.59
N PHE A 82 -21.44 -5.21 24.39
CA PHE A 82 -22.85 -5.48 24.07
C PHE A 82 -23.18 -6.94 24.39
N THR A 83 -24.11 -7.16 25.31
CA THR A 83 -24.53 -8.49 25.79
C THR A 83 -25.99 -8.77 25.43
N GLY A 84 -26.38 -10.05 25.44
CA GLY A 84 -27.74 -10.52 25.14
C GLY A 84 -27.81 -11.55 24.01
N ALA A 85 -28.84 -12.40 24.01
CA ALA A 85 -29.00 -13.48 23.03
C ALA A 85 -29.09 -12.96 21.59
N GLU A 86 -29.86 -11.89 21.36
CA GLU A 86 -29.97 -11.25 20.05
C GLU A 86 -28.68 -10.53 19.64
N ALA A 87 -27.94 -9.98 20.61
CA ALA A 87 -26.65 -9.34 20.35
C ALA A 87 -25.66 -10.35 19.75
N HIS A 88 -25.58 -11.57 20.28
CA HIS A 88 -24.71 -12.62 19.71
C HIS A 88 -25.05 -12.97 18.25
N ALA A 89 -26.35 -13.01 17.91
CA ALA A 89 -26.77 -13.26 16.54
C ALA A 89 -26.32 -12.12 15.61
N TRP A 90 -26.46 -10.87 16.04
CA TRP A 90 -26.00 -9.71 15.27
C TRP A 90 -24.49 -9.67 15.13
N LYS A 91 -23.71 -9.93 16.19
CA LYS A 91 -22.24 -10.01 16.11
C LYS A 91 -21.79 -10.96 15.00
N LYS A 92 -22.39 -12.16 14.93
CA LYS A 92 -22.09 -13.14 13.87
C LYS A 92 -22.46 -12.63 12.48
N LYS A 93 -23.62 -11.97 12.32
CA LYS A 93 -24.06 -11.41 11.03
C LYS A 93 -23.15 -10.30 10.53
N PHE A 94 -22.77 -9.36 11.40
CA PHE A 94 -21.82 -8.31 11.03
C PHE A 94 -20.46 -8.89 10.67
N LEU A 95 -19.92 -9.80 11.48
CA LEU A 95 -18.64 -10.43 11.19
C LEU A 95 -18.65 -11.18 9.85
N ALA A 96 -19.75 -11.88 9.54
CA ALA A 96 -19.91 -12.55 8.25
C ALA A 96 -19.96 -11.55 7.09
N GLU A 97 -20.65 -10.42 7.25
CA GLU A 97 -20.74 -9.39 6.21
C GLU A 97 -19.40 -8.67 6.00
N PHE A 98 -18.67 -8.35 7.07
CA PHE A 98 -17.32 -7.81 6.96
C PHE A 98 -16.43 -8.76 6.16
N LYS A 99 -16.36 -10.04 6.53
CA LYS A 99 -15.58 -11.04 5.78
C LYS A 99 -16.02 -11.17 4.32
N ARG A 100 -17.32 -11.10 4.04
CA ARG A 100 -17.85 -11.16 2.67
C ARG A 100 -17.36 -9.96 1.85
N LEU A 101 -17.43 -8.75 2.42
CA LEU A 101 -17.00 -7.54 1.73
C LEU A 101 -15.48 -7.41 1.65
N GLU A 102 -14.74 -7.89 2.65
CA GLU A 102 -13.27 -8.02 2.58
C GLU A 102 -12.87 -8.96 1.46
N ALA A 103 -13.55 -10.10 1.31
CA ALA A 103 -13.31 -11.02 0.21
C ALA A 103 -13.63 -10.40 -1.16
N ILE A 104 -14.72 -9.62 -1.25
CA ILE A 104 -15.08 -8.89 -2.47
C ILE A 104 -14.06 -7.78 -2.76
N ALA A 105 -13.62 -7.04 -1.74
CA ALA A 105 -12.60 -6.00 -1.89
C ALA A 105 -11.28 -6.62 -2.37
N ALA A 106 -10.88 -7.74 -1.78
CA ALA A 106 -9.69 -8.48 -2.22
C ALA A 106 -9.87 -9.01 -3.65
N GLN A 107 -11.06 -9.48 -4.04
CA GLN A 107 -11.34 -9.87 -5.42
C GLN A 107 -11.33 -8.68 -6.40
N HIS A 108 -11.84 -7.52 -5.99
CA HIS A 108 -11.79 -6.31 -6.80
C HIS A 108 -10.38 -5.71 -6.90
N ASP A 109 -9.55 -5.82 -5.86
CA ASP A 109 -8.11 -5.50 -5.97
C ASP A 109 -7.41 -6.46 -6.96
N ASN A 110 -7.94 -7.68 -7.16
CA ASN A 110 -7.49 -8.57 -8.24
C ASN A 110 -8.09 -8.19 -9.62
N ASP A 111 -9.29 -7.59 -9.69
CA ASP A 111 -9.96 -7.26 -10.95
C ASP A 111 -9.63 -5.84 -11.49
N ASP A 112 -9.28 -4.89 -10.62
CA ASP A 112 -8.86 -3.51 -10.97
C ASP A 112 -7.32 -3.37 -11.11
N GLU A 113 -6.59 -4.49 -11.01
CA GLU A 113 -5.21 -4.59 -11.48
C GLU A 113 -5.18 -4.78 -13.00
N THR A 114 -4.91 -3.70 -13.72
CA THR A 114 -4.01 -3.73 -14.90
C THR A 114 -2.58 -4.07 -14.43
N GLY A 115 -2.45 -5.19 -13.73
CA GLY A 115 -1.33 -5.48 -12.84
C GLY A 115 -1.27 -6.95 -12.45
N LEU A 116 -1.20 -7.88 -13.42
CA LEU A 116 -0.65 -9.22 -13.22
C LEU A 116 -1.08 -9.96 -11.93
N VAL A 117 -2.35 -10.37 -11.86
CA VAL A 117 -2.79 -11.37 -10.88
C VAL A 117 -2.16 -12.71 -11.25
N LEU A 118 -1.17 -13.15 -10.46
CA LEU A 118 -0.76 -14.54 -10.45
C LEU A 118 -1.89 -15.34 -9.80
N ALA A 119 -2.87 -15.77 -10.59
CA ALA A 119 -3.98 -16.58 -10.13
C ALA A 119 -3.44 -17.79 -9.36
N ASP A 120 -3.81 -17.87 -8.08
CA ASP A 120 -3.31 -18.89 -7.16
C ASP A 120 -3.60 -20.31 -7.72
N ASP A 121 -4.69 -20.46 -8.46
CA ASP A 121 -5.13 -21.73 -9.01
C ASP A 121 -4.60 -22.02 -10.43
N SER A 122 -3.62 -21.25 -10.92
CA SER A 122 -2.97 -21.57 -12.19
C SER A 122 -2.34 -22.97 -12.09
N PRO A 123 -2.66 -23.90 -13.01
CA PRO A 123 -2.03 -25.22 -13.02
C PRO A 123 -0.51 -25.15 -13.14
N VAL A 124 0.01 -24.04 -13.68
CA VAL A 124 1.45 -23.73 -13.73
C VAL A 124 2.00 -23.46 -12.32
N PHE A 125 1.33 -22.64 -11.51
CA PHE A 125 1.80 -22.32 -10.14
C PHE A 125 1.50 -23.41 -9.12
N ALA A 126 0.44 -24.20 -9.32
CA ALA A 126 0.14 -25.39 -8.51
C ALA A 126 1.23 -26.47 -8.64
N GLN A 127 1.89 -26.56 -9.80
CA GLN A 127 3.01 -27.50 -10.03
C GLN A 127 4.33 -26.99 -9.43
N ILE A 128 4.40 -25.71 -9.05
CA ILE A 128 5.61 -25.01 -8.64
C ILE A 128 5.65 -24.74 -7.12
N ARG A 129 4.50 -24.62 -6.45
CA ARG A 129 4.39 -24.42 -4.98
C ARG A 129 4.80 -25.66 -4.17
N GLY A 130 6.09 -25.82 -3.96
CA GLY A 130 6.67 -26.61 -2.86
C GLY A 130 7.45 -25.70 -1.89
N GLU A 131 7.87 -26.22 -0.73
CA GLU A 131 8.67 -25.46 0.27
C GLU A 131 9.92 -24.77 -0.33
N ASP A 132 10.42 -25.27 -1.45
CA ASP A 132 11.57 -24.68 -2.17
C ASP A 132 11.23 -23.41 -2.96
N PHE A 133 9.98 -23.20 -3.37
CA PHE A 133 9.60 -22.04 -4.19
C PHE A 133 9.61 -20.74 -3.39
N ASP A 134 9.06 -20.75 -2.18
CA ASP A 134 9.06 -19.58 -1.28
C ASP A 134 10.49 -19.20 -0.86
N ARG A 135 11.37 -20.20 -0.70
CA ARG A 135 12.80 -19.98 -0.45
C ARG A 135 13.50 -19.35 -1.67
N LYS A 136 13.23 -19.84 -2.87
CA LYS A 136 13.74 -19.28 -4.13
C LYS A 136 13.26 -17.84 -4.35
N LEU A 137 12.00 -17.55 -4.06
CA LEU A 137 11.44 -16.20 -4.11
C LEU A 137 12.05 -15.28 -3.05
N SER A 138 12.27 -15.80 -1.84
CA SER A 138 12.97 -15.06 -0.77
C SER A 138 14.41 -14.72 -1.18
N LEU A 139 15.13 -15.67 -1.78
CA LEU A 139 16.47 -15.43 -2.34
C LEU A 139 16.43 -14.40 -3.47
N ALA A 140 15.46 -14.50 -4.40
CA ALA A 140 15.29 -13.51 -5.45
C ALA A 140 14.98 -12.11 -4.88
N ARG A 141 14.20 -12.02 -3.79
CA ARG A 141 13.93 -10.77 -3.08
C ARG A 141 15.18 -10.21 -2.42
N GLU A 142 16.00 -11.04 -1.78
CA GLU A 142 17.28 -10.61 -1.21
C GLU A 142 18.24 -10.11 -2.29
N ILE A 143 18.36 -10.83 -3.41
CA ILE A 143 19.15 -10.39 -4.58
C ILE A 143 18.60 -9.07 -5.12
N ARG A 144 17.27 -8.87 -5.16
CA ARG A 144 16.66 -7.60 -5.57
C ARG A 144 17.06 -6.45 -4.65
N LEU A 145 17.03 -6.69 -3.35
CA LEU A 145 17.31 -5.68 -2.33
C LEU A 145 18.80 -5.33 -2.29
N ALA A 146 19.67 -6.33 -2.47
CA ALA A 146 21.12 -6.15 -2.46
C ALA A 146 21.67 -5.60 -3.79
N TYR A 147 21.22 -6.14 -4.93
CA TYR A 147 21.82 -5.93 -6.25
C TYR A 147 20.86 -5.31 -7.28
N GLY A 148 19.60 -5.10 -6.94
CA GLY A 148 18.60 -4.47 -7.81
C GLY A 148 17.88 -5.42 -8.76
N ARG A 149 16.96 -4.86 -9.56
CA ARG A 149 16.04 -5.64 -10.42
C ARG A 149 16.76 -6.39 -11.55
N GLY A 150 17.79 -5.81 -12.14
CA GLY A 150 18.54 -6.43 -13.25
C GLY A 150 19.33 -7.68 -12.85
N ALA A 151 19.87 -7.72 -11.62
CA ALA A 151 20.58 -8.88 -11.09
C ALA A 151 19.64 -10.07 -10.89
N VAL A 152 18.44 -9.82 -10.37
CA VAL A 152 17.39 -10.83 -10.22
C VAL A 152 16.95 -11.37 -11.57
N ARG A 153 16.78 -10.51 -12.59
CA ARG A 153 16.37 -10.94 -13.93
C ARG A 153 17.37 -11.91 -14.57
N LYS A 154 18.67 -11.67 -14.37
CA LYS A 154 19.75 -12.58 -14.84
C LYS A 154 19.78 -13.90 -14.08
N MET A 155 19.46 -13.86 -12.79
CA MET A 155 19.54 -15.03 -11.91
C MET A 155 18.22 -15.83 -11.84
N TRP A 156 17.11 -15.27 -12.32
CA TRP A 156 15.75 -15.81 -12.20
C TRP A 156 15.66 -17.27 -12.65
N ASN A 157 16.15 -17.55 -13.86
CA ASN A 157 16.16 -18.89 -14.42
C ASN A 157 17.19 -19.79 -13.71
N SER A 158 18.33 -19.23 -13.28
CA SER A 158 19.39 -19.95 -12.57
C SER A 158 19.00 -20.40 -11.15
N ILE A 159 18.07 -19.67 -10.50
CA ILE A 159 17.48 -20.05 -9.20
C ILE A 159 16.37 -21.10 -9.40
N GLY A 160 16.04 -21.45 -10.64
CA GLY A 160 15.01 -22.41 -10.98
C GLY A 160 13.61 -21.89 -10.69
N LEU A 161 13.39 -20.59 -10.89
CA LEU A 161 12.07 -19.98 -11.01
C LEU A 161 11.58 -20.09 -12.46
N PRO A 162 10.26 -20.21 -12.71
CA PRO A 162 9.72 -20.33 -14.06
C PRO A 162 10.10 -19.11 -14.91
N PRO A 163 10.41 -19.30 -16.20
CA PRO A 163 10.77 -18.21 -17.10
C PRO A 163 9.63 -17.19 -17.18
N VAL A 164 9.97 -15.91 -17.06
CA VAL A 164 9.02 -14.80 -17.24
C VAL A 164 9.19 -14.31 -18.67
N GLU A 165 8.21 -14.58 -19.52
CA GLU A 165 8.16 -13.99 -20.86
C GLU A 165 7.93 -12.47 -20.73
N PRO A 166 8.59 -11.66 -21.57
CA PRO A 166 8.35 -10.21 -21.56
C PRO A 166 6.94 -9.92 -22.09
N ASP A 167 6.10 -9.25 -21.28
CA ASP A 167 4.81 -8.71 -21.72
C ASP A 167 5.02 -7.69 -22.86
N GLU A 168 4.31 -7.89 -23.98
CA GLU A 168 4.36 -7.01 -25.16
C GLU A 168 3.69 -5.64 -24.90
N ASP A 169 2.92 -5.49 -23.82
CA ASP A 169 2.14 -4.29 -23.49
C ASP A 169 2.70 -3.45 -22.31
N SER A 170 3.91 -3.73 -21.81
CA SER A 170 4.51 -2.86 -20.80
C SER A 170 5.03 -1.57 -21.46
N GLU A 171 4.42 -0.43 -21.15
CA GLU A 171 4.91 0.88 -21.59
C GLU A 171 6.42 1.01 -21.33
N ASP A 172 7.14 1.15 -22.43
CA ASP A 172 8.59 1.21 -22.51
C ASP A 172 9.14 2.42 -21.73
N PHE A 173 9.50 2.19 -20.47
CA PHE A 173 10.32 3.10 -19.68
C PHE A 173 11.78 2.65 -19.67
N GLY A 174 12.30 2.38 -20.87
CA GLY A 174 13.66 2.63 -21.33
C GLY A 174 14.75 2.52 -20.27
N ASP A 175 15.55 1.47 -20.44
CA ASP A 175 16.84 1.23 -19.80
C ASP A 175 17.54 2.53 -19.36
N ILE A 176 17.99 2.56 -18.10
CA ILE A 176 18.82 3.67 -17.63
C ILE A 176 20.01 3.75 -18.58
N SER A 177 20.19 4.91 -19.23
CA SER A 177 21.26 5.11 -20.21
C SER A 177 22.59 4.58 -19.70
N ASP A 178 23.33 3.87 -20.57
CA ASP A 178 24.54 3.12 -20.22
C ASP A 178 25.60 3.99 -19.51
N ASP A 179 25.67 5.28 -19.84
CA ASP A 179 26.52 6.28 -19.19
C ASP A 179 26.20 6.46 -17.70
N ILE A 180 24.92 6.63 -17.37
CA ILE A 180 24.44 6.78 -15.99
C ILE A 180 24.57 5.45 -15.24
N ALA A 181 24.29 4.33 -15.89
CA ALA A 181 24.46 3.01 -15.29
C ALA A 181 25.93 2.72 -14.95
N ALA A 182 26.85 3.02 -15.86
CA ALA A 182 28.29 2.88 -15.63
C ALA A 182 28.77 3.79 -14.49
N TRP A 183 28.33 5.07 -14.50
CA TRP A 183 28.66 6.00 -13.42
C TRP A 183 28.18 5.51 -12.06
N LEU A 184 26.93 5.05 -11.97
CA LEU A 184 26.38 4.51 -10.73
C LEU A 184 27.22 3.35 -10.18
N ASN A 185 27.68 2.45 -11.05
CA ASN A 185 28.47 1.30 -10.64
C ASN A 185 29.89 1.68 -10.20
N GLU A 186 30.52 2.67 -10.84
CA GLU A 186 31.91 3.04 -10.58
C GLU A 186 32.08 4.07 -9.46
N ARG A 187 31.10 4.96 -9.26
CA ARG A 187 31.22 6.14 -8.38
C ARG A 187 30.26 6.13 -7.21
N THR A 188 29.31 5.20 -7.15
CA THR A 188 28.33 5.14 -6.07
C THR A 188 28.24 3.77 -5.41
N ALA A 189 27.98 3.76 -4.11
CA ALA A 189 27.64 2.56 -3.35
C ALA A 189 26.23 2.68 -2.78
N ARG A 190 25.50 1.56 -2.71
CA ARG A 190 24.24 1.49 -1.96
C ARG A 190 24.54 1.65 -0.47
N ALA A 191 23.84 2.58 0.17
CA ALA A 191 24.01 2.89 1.59
C ALA A 191 22.65 3.26 2.20
N PRO A 192 21.92 2.28 2.75
CA PRO A 192 20.64 2.52 3.43
C PRO A 192 20.78 3.56 4.55
N GLY A 193 19.85 4.50 4.65
CA GLY A 193 19.90 5.58 5.63
C GLY A 193 20.85 6.73 5.30
N HIS A 194 21.74 6.58 4.31
CA HIS A 194 22.58 7.68 3.83
C HIS A 194 21.80 8.58 2.86
N ARG A 195 22.10 9.89 2.91
CA ARG A 195 21.52 10.89 2.01
C ARG A 195 22.62 11.70 1.35
N VAL A 196 22.50 11.92 0.05
CA VAL A 196 23.40 12.78 -0.74
C VAL A 196 22.58 13.83 -1.46
N SER A 197 23.11 15.06 -1.54
CA SER A 197 22.43 16.12 -2.28
C SER A 197 22.44 15.80 -3.78
N MET A 198 21.36 16.15 -4.47
CA MET A 198 21.27 15.99 -5.93
C MET A 198 22.38 16.78 -6.65
N GLN A 199 22.80 17.91 -6.07
CA GLN A 199 23.88 18.73 -6.61
C GLN A 199 25.24 18.03 -6.54
N ALA A 200 25.57 17.37 -5.42
CA ALA A 200 26.82 16.63 -5.30
C ALA A 200 26.88 15.46 -6.29
N LEU A 201 25.77 14.72 -6.44
CA LEU A 201 25.66 13.63 -7.41
C LEU A 201 25.81 14.12 -8.85
N TYR A 202 25.19 15.25 -9.17
CA TYR A 202 25.28 15.82 -10.51
C TYR A 202 26.68 16.32 -10.84
N ASN A 203 27.39 16.93 -9.87
CA ASN A 203 28.75 17.38 -10.05
C ASN A 203 29.70 16.21 -10.32
N ASP A 204 29.58 15.13 -9.53
CA ASP A 204 30.38 13.92 -9.72
C ASP A 204 30.11 13.24 -11.08
N TYR A 205 28.83 13.10 -11.44
CA TYR A 205 28.43 12.58 -12.74
C TYR A 205 29.00 13.41 -13.90
N ARG A 206 29.01 14.73 -13.77
CA ARG A 206 29.56 15.63 -14.78
C ARG A 206 31.07 15.47 -14.93
N GLU A 207 31.80 15.34 -13.82
CA GLU A 207 33.25 15.09 -13.84
C GLU A 207 33.58 13.73 -14.45
N TYR A 208 32.80 12.70 -14.12
CA TYR A 208 32.91 11.36 -14.68
C TYR A 208 32.71 11.33 -16.20
N MET A 209 31.75 12.09 -16.71
CA MET A 209 31.48 12.20 -18.16
C MET A 209 32.55 13.03 -18.87
N ALA A 210 33.00 14.13 -18.26
CA ALA A 210 34.10 14.93 -18.78
C ALA A 210 35.40 14.11 -18.93
N GLY A 211 35.69 13.22 -17.99
CA GLY A 211 36.83 12.30 -18.07
C GLY A 211 36.76 11.29 -19.23
N ARG A 212 35.56 11.05 -19.79
CA ARG A 212 35.33 10.19 -20.96
C ARG A 212 35.17 10.97 -22.27
N GLY A 213 35.33 12.29 -22.24
CA GLY A 213 35.14 13.14 -23.42
C GLY A 213 33.69 13.22 -23.89
N ALA A 214 32.72 12.99 -22.99
CA ALA A 214 31.29 13.01 -23.29
C ALA A 214 30.58 14.09 -22.48
N ASP A 215 29.50 14.64 -23.04
CA ASP A 215 28.70 15.67 -22.37
C ASP A 215 27.74 15.05 -21.35
N ALA A 216 27.72 15.63 -20.16
CA ALA A 216 26.83 15.20 -19.11
C ALA A 216 25.37 15.56 -19.44
N ARG A 217 24.49 14.56 -19.38
CA ARG A 217 23.04 14.76 -19.45
C ARG A 217 22.58 15.69 -18.34
N GLY A 218 21.55 16.51 -18.59
CA GLY A 218 21.05 17.48 -17.62
C GLY A 218 20.53 16.87 -16.31
N PRO A 219 20.46 17.67 -15.22
CA PRO A 219 20.17 17.17 -13.87
C PRO A 219 18.78 16.56 -13.72
N GLY A 220 17.81 17.00 -14.54
CA GLY A 220 16.48 16.39 -14.58
C GLY A 220 16.48 14.97 -15.15
N SER A 221 17.33 14.69 -16.14
CA SER A 221 17.47 13.36 -16.74
C SER A 221 18.13 12.39 -15.75
N LEU A 222 19.25 12.81 -15.14
CA LEU A 222 19.90 12.07 -14.06
C LEU A 222 18.92 11.82 -12.91
N GLY A 223 18.12 12.82 -12.54
CA GLY A 223 17.13 12.70 -11.49
C GLY A 223 16.06 11.64 -11.77
N LYS A 224 15.57 11.53 -13.00
CA LYS A 224 14.61 10.48 -13.41
C LYS A 224 15.27 9.10 -13.42
N ALA A 225 16.50 9.01 -13.93
CA ALA A 225 17.28 7.78 -13.94
C ALA A 225 17.54 7.24 -12.52
N LEU A 226 17.86 8.11 -11.56
CA LEU A 226 18.04 7.73 -10.15
C LEU A 226 16.76 7.20 -9.51
N VAL A 227 15.59 7.75 -9.84
CA VAL A 227 14.30 7.19 -9.36
C VAL A 227 14.10 5.78 -9.92
N ARG A 228 14.38 5.58 -11.22
CA ARG A 228 14.29 4.25 -11.86
C ARG A 228 15.28 3.25 -11.26
N ALA A 229 16.48 3.69 -10.88
CA ALA A 229 17.50 2.88 -10.21
C ALA A 229 17.13 2.49 -8.75
N GLY A 230 15.99 2.97 -8.23
CA GLY A 230 15.51 2.69 -6.89
C GLY A 230 15.99 3.68 -5.82
N PHE A 231 16.40 4.89 -6.22
CA PHE A 231 16.88 5.93 -5.30
C PHE A 231 15.89 7.12 -5.24
N PRO A 232 14.91 7.07 -4.33
CA PRO A 232 13.87 8.09 -4.24
C PRO A 232 14.43 9.44 -3.78
N SER A 233 13.71 10.51 -4.14
CA SER A 233 14.02 11.87 -3.70
C SER A 233 13.30 12.18 -2.38
N ARG A 234 13.96 12.87 -1.45
CA ARG A 234 13.35 13.45 -0.24
C ARG A 234 13.53 14.96 -0.26
N LYS A 235 12.42 15.69 -0.04
CA LYS A 235 12.40 17.16 0.08
C LYS A 235 12.50 17.54 1.55
N SER A 236 13.71 17.88 2.00
CA SER A 236 13.95 18.44 3.33
C SER A 236 15.07 19.47 3.21
N ASN A 237 14.73 20.75 3.06
CA ASN A 237 15.69 21.84 2.76
C ASN A 237 16.61 21.58 1.55
N GLY A 238 16.07 21.01 0.46
CA GLY A 238 16.81 20.70 -0.77
C GLY A 238 16.35 19.40 -1.43
N ALA A 239 16.92 19.09 -2.60
CA ALA A 239 16.70 17.82 -3.29
C ALA A 239 17.78 16.81 -2.85
N PHE A 240 17.40 15.80 -2.07
CA PHE A 240 18.30 14.75 -1.60
C PHE A 240 17.88 13.39 -2.15
N ARG A 241 18.88 12.54 -2.41
CA ARG A 241 18.69 11.12 -2.74
C ARG A 241 19.03 10.27 -1.54
N VAL A 242 18.19 9.27 -1.28
CA VAL A 242 18.33 8.38 -0.13
C VAL A 242 18.69 6.97 -0.60
N GLY A 243 19.54 6.29 0.17
CA GLY A 243 19.91 4.90 -0.08
C GLY A 243 21.16 4.71 -0.94
N LEU A 244 21.89 5.80 -1.22
CA LEU A 244 23.16 5.77 -1.96
C LEU A 244 24.17 6.73 -1.33
N ARG A 245 25.46 6.46 -1.54
CA ARG A 245 26.59 7.35 -1.22
C ARG A 245 27.57 7.40 -2.39
N LEU A 246 28.33 8.48 -2.52
CA LEU A 246 29.50 8.53 -3.40
C LEU A 246 30.66 7.75 -2.76
N ILE A 247 31.50 7.13 -3.58
CA ILE A 247 32.71 6.38 -3.16
C ILE A 247 33.95 7.23 -3.40
#